data_AF-A0A9P7UX15-F1
#
_entry.id   AF-A0A9P7UX15-F1
#
_cell.length_a   1.000
_cell.length_b   1.000
_cell.length_c   1.000
_cell.angle_alpha   90.00
_cell.angle_beta   90.00
_cell.angle_gamma   90.00
#
_symmetry.space_group_name_H-M   'P 1'
#
loop_
_entity.id
_entity.type
_entity.pdbx_description
1 polymer ?
#
loop_
_entity_poly.entity_id
_entity_poly.type
_entity_poly.pdbx_seq_one_letter_code
_entity_poly.pdbx_strand_id
1 'polypeptide(L)'
;MSSTDELQQTLALYLSAEMILTTPISTLSVQFCIYGIYCFIFGLSIHVLFWQANSVHRLYKGGNIALFVLATIYTFVNTWALSRQTFIEFHAATTKDYSSLIQYVHGDNQKIAWIGTTSIISTLMNSIADTMLIHRCYLIFNSNKLVLFPLVVVASILNVIDLGSIIFFAIEFGSSSKPENNRLAQKGIYIDSRAAIGIAVFQIILTSLTGGCIWWITRQARQFMRGSTCTRYNNITAIIVESGLLYAGSLLTSIMIQLGVNTNDVLPFDFSTVSLLMSGLAPTMVIAQVAYGKSVESIQQTISMFGAAIAQASQQNGTRQGTIYFQLQTQPGITINGIQEVEETSAIPTVDKV
;
A
#
# COMPACT_ATOMS: atom_id res chain seq x y z
N MET A 1 -32.31 39.21 -26.01
CA MET A 1 -31.25 38.68 -25.13
C MET A 1 -30.83 37.36 -25.74
N SER A 2 -29.60 37.32 -26.26
CA SER A 2 -29.14 36.25 -27.16
C SER A 2 -28.83 35.00 -26.35
N SER A 3 -29.04 33.81 -26.91
CA SER A 3 -28.67 32.52 -26.30
C SER A 3 -27.20 32.45 -25.86
N THR A 4 -26.36 33.32 -26.41
CA THR A 4 -24.96 33.52 -26.05
C THR A 4 -24.76 34.14 -24.67
N ASP A 5 -25.66 35.03 -24.23
CA ASP A 5 -25.58 35.72 -22.93
C ASP A 5 -25.97 34.78 -21.79
N GLU A 6 -27.00 33.94 -21.98
CA GLU A 6 -27.37 32.89 -21.02
C GLU A 6 -26.28 31.81 -20.92
N LEU A 7 -25.66 31.44 -22.04
CA LEU A 7 -24.55 30.47 -22.05
C LEU A 7 -23.31 31.04 -21.35
N GLN A 8 -23.00 32.34 -21.54
CA GLN A 8 -21.93 33.03 -20.82
C GLN A 8 -22.22 33.18 -19.33
N GLN A 9 -23.46 33.50 -18.95
CA GLN A 9 -23.84 33.65 -17.54
C GLN A 9 -23.86 32.30 -16.81
N THR A 10 -24.28 31.22 -17.49
CA THR A 10 -24.22 29.85 -16.98
C THR A 10 -22.77 29.36 -16.89
N LEU A 11 -21.93 29.66 -17.88
CA LEU A 11 -20.50 29.34 -17.83
C LEU A 11 -19.82 30.09 -16.68
N ALA A 12 -20.04 31.40 -16.52
CA ALA A 12 -19.41 32.20 -15.47
C ALA A 12 -19.79 31.73 -14.05
N LEU A 13 -20.98 31.16 -13.88
CA LEU A 13 -21.42 30.56 -12.61
C LEU A 13 -20.73 29.21 -12.32
N TYR A 14 -20.37 28.45 -13.37
CA TYR A 14 -19.51 27.25 -13.28
C TYR A 14 -18.01 27.59 -13.22
N LEU A 15 -17.60 28.73 -13.78
CA LEU A 15 -16.22 29.24 -13.87
C LEU A 15 -15.88 30.14 -12.65
N SER A 16 -16.23 29.75 -11.43
CA SER A 16 -15.60 30.41 -10.28
C SER A 16 -14.10 30.16 -10.39
N ALA A 17 -13.29 31.22 -10.59
CA ALA A 17 -11.84 31.10 -10.70
C ALA A 17 -11.21 30.42 -9.47
N GLU A 18 -11.89 30.49 -8.34
CA GLU A 18 -11.54 29.77 -7.12
C GLU A 18 -11.75 28.26 -7.28
N MET A 19 -12.83 27.80 -7.91
CA MET A 19 -13.11 26.38 -8.19
C MET A 19 -12.12 25.78 -9.21
N ILE A 20 -11.79 26.53 -10.26
CA ILE A 20 -10.89 26.10 -11.35
C ILE A 20 -9.46 25.87 -10.84
N LEU A 21 -9.00 26.65 -9.86
CA LEU A 21 -7.66 26.48 -9.29
C LEU A 21 -7.65 25.56 -8.08
N THR A 22 -8.62 25.67 -7.17
CA THR A 22 -8.54 24.96 -5.89
C THR A 22 -8.63 23.45 -6.04
N THR A 23 -9.57 22.94 -6.84
CA THR A 23 -9.79 21.50 -7.03
C THR A 23 -8.62 20.76 -7.67
N PRO A 24 -7.97 21.23 -8.76
CA PRO A 24 -6.80 20.54 -9.30
C PRO A 24 -5.58 20.67 -8.40
N ILE A 25 -5.37 21.83 -7.76
CA ILE A 25 -4.22 22.05 -6.86
C ILE A 25 -4.31 21.14 -5.63
N SER A 26 -5.48 21.07 -4.99
CA SER A 26 -5.72 20.17 -3.85
C SER A 26 -5.58 18.70 -4.25
N THR A 27 -6.12 18.30 -5.41
CA THR A 27 -6.03 16.93 -5.94
C THR A 27 -4.58 16.54 -6.17
N LEU A 28 -3.79 17.38 -6.83
CA LEU A 28 -2.37 17.14 -7.03
C LEU A 28 -1.61 17.09 -5.70
N SER A 29 -1.94 17.98 -4.75
CA SER A 29 -1.31 17.99 -3.42
C SER A 29 -1.55 16.68 -2.67
N VAL A 30 -2.79 16.19 -2.64
CA VAL A 30 -3.15 14.91 -2.02
C VAL A 30 -2.49 13.75 -2.77
N GLN A 31 -2.50 13.76 -4.10
CA GLN A 31 -1.86 12.75 -4.94
C GLN A 31 -0.37 12.62 -4.63
N PHE A 32 0.37 13.72 -4.62
CA PHE A 32 1.81 13.70 -4.32
C PHE A 32 2.11 13.31 -2.88
N CYS A 33 1.26 13.69 -1.92
CA CYS A 33 1.40 13.26 -0.53
C CYS A 33 1.28 11.73 -0.40
N ILE A 34 0.22 11.15 -0.96
CA ILE A 34 -0.01 9.69 -0.94
C ILE A 34 1.09 8.97 -1.72
N TYR A 35 1.49 9.49 -2.89
CA TYR A 35 2.57 8.93 -3.68
C TYR A 35 3.91 8.96 -2.93
N GLY A 36 4.21 10.04 -2.20
CA GLY A 36 5.40 10.13 -1.34
C GLY A 36 5.41 9.08 -0.23
N ILE A 37 4.27 8.86 0.44
CA ILE A 37 4.11 7.77 1.41
C ILE A 37 4.34 6.41 0.71
N TYR A 38 3.81 6.25 -0.51
CA TYR A 38 4.00 5.02 -1.27
C TYR A 38 5.47 4.77 -1.63
N CYS A 39 6.21 5.78 -2.08
CA CYS A 39 7.66 5.69 -2.32
C CYS A 39 8.41 5.22 -1.06
N PHE A 40 8.07 5.75 0.10
CA PHE A 40 8.69 5.36 1.37
C PHE A 40 8.42 3.88 1.72
N ILE A 41 7.15 3.45 1.66
CA ILE A 41 6.77 2.05 1.93
C ILE A 41 7.37 1.10 0.89
N PHE A 42 7.40 1.50 -0.38
CA PHE A 42 8.03 0.73 -1.45
C PHE A 42 9.53 0.53 -1.16
N GLY A 43 10.25 1.60 -0.80
CA GLY A 43 11.65 1.55 -0.39
C GLY A 43 11.92 0.58 0.77
N LEU A 44 11.07 0.60 1.81
CA LEU A 44 11.15 -0.36 2.91
C LEU A 44 10.88 -1.80 2.43
N SER A 45 9.85 -1.98 1.60
CA SER A 45 9.45 -3.31 1.13
C SER A 45 10.50 -3.95 0.22
N ILE A 46 11.14 -3.17 -0.65
CA ILE A 46 12.13 -3.65 -1.61
C ILE A 46 13.44 -4.01 -0.89
N HIS A 47 13.86 -3.20 0.08
CA HIS A 47 15.05 -3.47 0.89
C HIS A 47 14.97 -4.85 1.55
N VAL A 48 13.82 -5.17 2.15
CA VAL A 48 13.65 -6.48 2.79
C VAL A 48 13.43 -7.61 1.79
N LEU A 49 12.74 -7.35 0.67
CA LEU A 49 12.57 -8.37 -0.37
C LEU A 49 13.91 -8.80 -0.97
N PHE A 50 14.83 -7.87 -1.21
CA PHE A 50 16.16 -8.20 -1.73
C PHE A 50 17.00 -8.99 -0.72
N TRP A 51 16.83 -8.75 0.58
CA TRP A 51 17.55 -9.47 1.63
C TRP A 51 17.09 -10.93 1.82
N GLN A 52 15.89 -11.30 1.38
CA GLN A 52 15.34 -12.65 1.57
C GLN A 52 15.37 -13.47 0.25
N ALA A 53 16.13 -14.57 0.26
CA ALA A 53 16.42 -15.41 -0.90
C ALA A 53 15.51 -16.65 -1.02
N ASN A 54 14.21 -16.47 -1.30
CA ASN A 54 13.33 -17.62 -1.55
C ASN A 54 12.45 -17.45 -2.81
N SER A 55 12.07 -18.57 -3.45
CA SER A 55 11.42 -18.58 -4.78
C SER A 55 10.03 -17.94 -4.80
N VAL A 56 9.26 -18.09 -3.71
CA VAL A 56 7.95 -17.46 -3.49
C VAL A 56 8.05 -15.93 -3.54
N HIS A 57 9.21 -15.37 -3.18
CA HIS A 57 9.44 -13.92 -3.28
C HIS A 57 9.52 -13.41 -4.71
N ARG A 58 9.68 -14.24 -5.75
CA ARG A 58 9.80 -13.74 -7.13
C ARG A 58 8.51 -13.11 -7.63
N LEU A 59 7.37 -13.72 -7.34
CA LEU A 59 6.05 -13.17 -7.68
C LEU A 59 5.78 -11.89 -6.88
N TYR A 60 6.08 -11.89 -5.58
CA TYR A 60 5.90 -10.69 -4.74
C TYR A 60 6.87 -9.56 -5.10
N LYS A 61 8.11 -9.87 -5.51
CA LYS A 61 9.09 -8.90 -6.04
C LYS A 61 8.61 -8.28 -7.34
N GLY A 62 8.25 -9.12 -8.31
CA GLY A 62 7.74 -8.66 -9.60
C GLY A 62 6.47 -7.84 -9.45
N GLY A 63 5.50 -8.32 -8.65
CA GLY A 63 4.25 -7.63 -8.37
C GLY A 63 4.45 -6.27 -7.72
N ASN A 64 5.29 -6.17 -6.68
CA ASN A 64 5.58 -4.88 -6.04
C ASN A 64 6.24 -3.88 -6.99
N ILE A 65 7.23 -4.33 -7.77
CA ILE A 65 7.91 -3.46 -8.75
C ILE A 65 6.92 -3.02 -9.83
N ALA A 66 6.10 -3.93 -10.35
CA ALA A 66 5.08 -3.63 -11.34
C ALA A 66 4.05 -2.61 -10.81
N LEU A 67 3.53 -2.80 -9.60
CA LEU A 67 2.59 -1.86 -8.97
C LEU A 67 3.20 -0.47 -8.78
N PHE A 68 4.46 -0.40 -8.34
CA PHE A 68 5.15 0.88 -8.16
C PHE A 68 5.40 1.59 -9.49
N VAL A 69 5.81 0.86 -10.53
CA VAL A 69 6.00 1.41 -11.88
C VAL A 69 4.66 1.90 -12.44
N LEU A 70 3.60 1.10 -12.34
CA LEU A 70 2.26 1.49 -12.80
C LEU A 70 1.73 2.73 -12.06
N ALA A 71 1.88 2.79 -10.74
CA ALA A 71 1.50 3.96 -9.95
C ALA A 71 2.30 5.21 -10.33
N THR A 72 3.60 5.06 -10.62
CA THR A 72 4.46 6.18 -11.06
C THR A 72 4.02 6.70 -12.42
N ILE A 73 3.74 5.80 -13.38
CA ILE A 73 3.21 6.16 -14.70
C ILE A 73 1.86 6.87 -14.53
N TYR A 74 0.97 6.32 -13.70
CA TYR A 74 -0.32 6.93 -13.41
C TYR A 74 -0.18 8.35 -12.85
N THR A 75 0.64 8.54 -11.82
CA THR A 75 0.88 9.86 -11.20
C THR A 75 1.34 10.86 -12.26
N PHE A 76 2.30 10.48 -13.12
CA PHE A 76 2.80 11.36 -14.17
C PHE A 76 1.73 11.71 -15.22
N VAL A 77 1.03 10.69 -15.74
CA VAL A 77 -0.03 10.86 -16.74
C VAL A 77 -1.19 11.72 -16.20
N ASN A 78 -1.60 11.48 -14.95
CA ASN A 78 -2.67 12.22 -14.30
C ASN A 78 -2.25 13.67 -14.01
N THR A 79 -1.02 13.89 -13.54
CA THR A 79 -0.50 15.25 -13.34
C THR A 79 -0.46 16.04 -14.64
N TRP A 80 0.02 15.42 -15.73
CA TRP A 80 0.04 16.06 -17.05
C TRP A 80 -1.38 16.44 -17.50
N ALA A 81 -2.34 15.52 -17.39
CA ALA A 81 -3.72 15.75 -17.82
C ALA A 81 -4.41 16.85 -17.00
N LEU A 82 -4.30 16.79 -15.67
CA LEU A 82 -4.86 17.83 -14.79
C LEU A 82 -4.23 19.19 -15.05
N SER A 83 -2.90 19.26 -15.23
CA SER A 83 -2.21 20.53 -15.54
C SER A 83 -2.70 21.12 -16.87
N ARG A 84 -2.89 20.28 -17.89
CA ARG A 84 -3.43 20.70 -19.19
C ARG A 84 -4.87 21.18 -19.07
N GLN A 85 -5.71 20.47 -18.33
CA GLN A 85 -7.08 20.87 -18.08
C GLN A 85 -7.16 22.24 -17.39
N THR A 86 -6.41 22.43 -16.30
CA THR A 86 -6.36 23.71 -15.58
C THR A 86 -5.86 24.84 -16.47
N PHE A 87 -4.86 24.58 -17.33
CA PHE A 87 -4.37 25.59 -18.28
C PHE A 87 -5.45 26.01 -19.28
N ILE A 88 -6.21 25.06 -19.85
CA ILE A 88 -7.30 25.35 -20.81
C ILE A 88 -8.42 26.14 -20.13
N GLU A 89 -8.82 25.73 -18.92
CA GLU A 89 -9.86 26.40 -18.14
C GLU A 89 -9.44 27.82 -17.73
N PHE A 90 -8.21 27.99 -17.24
CA PHE A 90 -7.65 29.29 -16.88
C PHE A 90 -7.50 30.22 -18.08
N HIS A 91 -7.05 29.68 -19.22
CA HIS A 91 -6.97 30.43 -20.47
C HIS A 91 -8.36 30.92 -20.88
N ALA A 92 -9.36 30.03 -20.96
CA ALA A 92 -10.73 30.38 -21.30
C ALA A 92 -11.33 31.43 -20.34
N ALA A 93 -11.06 31.31 -19.03
CA ALA A 93 -11.51 32.28 -18.03
C ALA A 93 -10.87 33.67 -18.21
N THR A 94 -9.59 33.72 -18.59
CA THR A 94 -8.82 34.97 -18.70
C THR A 94 -9.05 35.68 -20.04
N THR A 95 -9.05 34.94 -21.15
CA THR A 95 -9.19 35.52 -22.50
C THR A 95 -10.64 35.62 -22.98
N LYS A 96 -11.59 35.00 -22.26
CA LYS A 96 -13.00 34.84 -22.67
C LYS A 96 -13.18 34.14 -24.03
N ASP A 97 -12.14 33.46 -24.51
CA ASP A 97 -12.20 32.60 -25.69
C ASP A 97 -12.46 31.15 -25.25
N TYR A 98 -13.68 30.69 -25.53
CA TYR A 98 -14.14 29.35 -25.15
C TYR A 98 -13.86 28.29 -26.21
N SER A 99 -13.27 28.65 -27.35
CA SER A 99 -13.04 27.72 -28.47
C SER A 99 -12.25 26.47 -28.05
N SER A 100 -11.16 26.66 -27.31
CA SER A 100 -10.31 25.56 -26.82
C SER A 100 -11.01 24.69 -25.77
N LEU A 101 -11.87 25.27 -24.93
CA LEU A 101 -12.66 24.54 -23.93
C LEU A 101 -13.77 23.72 -24.60
N ILE A 102 -14.46 24.29 -25.59
CA ILE A 102 -15.49 23.59 -26.36
C ILE A 102 -14.89 22.39 -27.10
N GLN A 103 -13.70 22.55 -27.70
CA GLN A 103 -12.97 21.45 -28.33
C GLN A 103 -12.53 20.38 -27.33
N TYR A 104 -12.07 20.78 -26.14
CA TYR A 104 -11.74 19.86 -25.04
C TYR A 104 -12.95 19.01 -24.59
N VAL A 105 -14.14 19.61 -24.56
CA VAL A 105 -15.39 18.96 -24.14
C VAL A 105 -16.00 18.09 -25.24
N HIS A 106 -15.97 18.52 -26.52
CA HIS A 106 -16.71 17.87 -27.61
C HIS A 106 -15.99 16.74 -28.36
N GLY A 107 -14.78 16.36 -27.96
CA GLY A 107 -14.11 15.19 -28.55
C GLY A 107 -12.61 15.37 -28.72
N ASP A 108 -11.93 15.80 -27.66
CA ASP A 108 -10.48 15.84 -27.66
C ASP A 108 -9.89 14.43 -27.55
N ASN A 109 -9.24 13.99 -28.62
CA ASN A 109 -8.53 12.71 -28.68
C ASN A 109 -7.53 12.54 -27.51
N GLN A 110 -6.92 13.63 -27.03
CA GLN A 110 -5.98 13.58 -25.90
C GLN A 110 -6.68 13.28 -24.58
N LYS A 111 -7.91 13.78 -24.38
CA LYS A 111 -8.72 13.49 -23.21
C LYS A 111 -9.17 12.03 -23.21
N ILE A 112 -9.62 11.53 -24.36
CA ILE A 112 -10.00 10.11 -24.51
C ILE A 112 -8.79 9.20 -24.23
N ALA A 113 -7.62 9.56 -24.77
CA ALA A 113 -6.39 8.82 -24.52
C ALA A 113 -5.98 8.84 -23.04
N TRP A 114 -6.09 9.98 -22.37
CA TRP A 114 -5.83 10.09 -20.92
C TRP A 114 -6.73 9.13 -20.12
N ILE A 115 -8.05 9.21 -20.32
CA ILE A 115 -9.02 8.41 -19.56
C ILE A 115 -8.80 6.92 -19.82
N GLY A 116 -8.66 6.53 -21.08
CA GLY A 116 -8.37 5.15 -21.45
C GLY A 116 -7.07 4.65 -20.80
N THR A 117 -6.01 5.46 -20.82
CA THR A 117 -4.72 5.10 -20.22
C THR A 117 -4.84 4.94 -18.70
N THR A 118 -5.50 5.87 -18.01
CA THR A 118 -5.67 5.78 -16.54
C THR A 118 -6.53 4.59 -16.12
N SER A 119 -7.59 4.27 -16.88
CA SER A 119 -8.43 3.11 -16.61
C SER A 119 -7.67 1.80 -16.83
N ILE A 120 -6.93 1.67 -17.93
CA ILE A 120 -6.08 0.49 -18.17
C ILE A 120 -5.08 0.29 -17.04
N ILE A 121 -4.41 1.36 -16.59
CA ILE A 121 -3.47 1.28 -15.46
C ILE A 121 -4.20 0.83 -14.18
N SER A 122 -5.39 1.37 -13.91
CA SER A 122 -6.23 0.96 -12.78
C SER A 122 -6.55 -0.54 -12.81
N THR A 123 -7.04 -1.05 -13.94
CA THR A 123 -7.37 -2.47 -14.10
C THR A 123 -6.15 -3.37 -13.92
N LEU A 124 -4.99 -2.97 -14.46
CA LEU A 124 -3.73 -3.71 -14.29
C LEU A 124 -3.28 -3.74 -12.82
N MET A 125 -3.35 -2.60 -12.13
CA MET A 125 -3.01 -2.52 -10.71
C MET A 125 -3.93 -3.41 -9.86
N ASN A 126 -5.24 -3.34 -10.09
CA ASN A 126 -6.22 -4.19 -9.42
C ASN A 126 -5.97 -5.68 -9.69
N SER A 127 -5.73 -6.05 -10.95
CA SER A 127 -5.44 -7.44 -11.33
C SER A 127 -4.18 -7.99 -10.64
N ILE A 128 -3.10 -7.20 -10.56
CA ILE A 128 -1.86 -7.58 -9.87
C ILE A 128 -2.11 -7.71 -8.35
N ALA A 129 -2.82 -6.75 -7.74
CA ALA A 129 -3.15 -6.77 -6.32
C ALA A 129 -3.99 -8.01 -5.96
N ASP A 130 -5.03 -8.29 -6.73
CA ASP A 130 -5.91 -9.45 -6.57
C ASP A 130 -5.13 -10.75 -6.71
N THR A 131 -4.27 -10.85 -7.74
CA THR A 131 -3.41 -12.03 -7.95
C THR A 131 -2.51 -12.28 -6.73
N MET A 132 -1.92 -11.22 -6.16
CA MET A 132 -1.06 -11.32 -4.98
C MET A 132 -1.83 -11.76 -3.72
N LEU A 133 -3.05 -11.25 -3.51
CA LEU A 133 -3.92 -11.62 -2.40
C LEU A 133 -4.46 -13.05 -2.54
N ILE A 134 -4.97 -13.41 -3.72
CA ILE A 134 -5.48 -14.75 -4.04
C ILE A 134 -4.37 -15.80 -3.88
N HIS A 135 -3.15 -15.52 -4.35
CA HIS A 135 -2.01 -16.41 -4.16
C HIS A 135 -1.67 -16.62 -2.67
N ARG A 136 -1.78 -15.58 -1.83
CA ARG A 136 -1.61 -15.72 -0.37
C ARG A 136 -2.67 -16.63 0.23
N CYS A 137 -3.93 -16.42 -0.12
CA CYS A 137 -5.03 -17.28 0.33
C CYS A 137 -4.81 -18.74 -0.10
N TYR A 138 -4.36 -18.97 -1.33
CA TYR A 138 -4.08 -20.30 -1.86
C TYR A 138 -3.01 -21.05 -1.07
N LEU A 139 -1.89 -20.38 -0.73
CA LEU A 139 -0.82 -20.97 0.07
C LEU A 139 -1.30 -21.32 1.48
N ILE A 140 -2.14 -20.46 2.08
CA ILE A 140 -2.67 -20.65 3.44
C ILE A 140 -3.64 -21.84 3.51
N PHE A 141 -4.55 -21.97 2.54
CA PHE A 141 -5.53 -23.07 2.50
C PHE A 141 -4.94 -24.40 1.98
N ASN A 142 -3.62 -24.58 2.08
CA ASN A 142 -2.92 -25.79 1.65
C ASN A 142 -3.30 -26.23 0.23
N SER A 143 -3.38 -25.29 -0.69
CA SER A 143 -3.65 -25.54 -2.12
C SER A 143 -5.05 -26.11 -2.46
N ASN A 144 -6.05 -25.91 -1.60
CA ASN A 144 -7.43 -26.33 -1.88
C ASN A 144 -8.03 -25.59 -3.09
N LYS A 145 -8.07 -26.27 -4.25
CA LYS A 145 -8.55 -25.73 -5.54
C LYS A 145 -10.01 -25.24 -5.49
N LEU A 146 -10.82 -25.77 -4.58
CA LEU A 146 -12.24 -25.43 -4.42
C LEU A 146 -12.49 -23.97 -3.98
N VAL A 147 -11.57 -23.37 -3.22
CA VAL A 147 -11.67 -21.96 -2.80
C VAL A 147 -11.01 -21.03 -3.81
N LEU A 148 -9.94 -21.50 -4.46
CA LEU A 148 -9.22 -20.71 -5.46
C LEU A 148 -10.04 -20.45 -6.73
N PHE A 149 -10.69 -21.50 -7.26
CA PHE A 149 -11.42 -21.42 -8.51
C PHE A 149 -12.50 -20.31 -8.53
N PRO A 150 -13.43 -20.21 -7.56
CA PRO A 150 -14.45 -19.17 -7.59
C PRO A 150 -13.85 -17.75 -7.48
N LEU A 151 -12.78 -17.56 -6.68
CA LEU A 151 -12.14 -16.25 -6.53
C LEU A 151 -11.49 -15.77 -7.83
N VAL A 152 -10.78 -16.66 -8.52
CA VAL A 152 -10.15 -16.33 -9.82
C VAL A 152 -11.21 -16.03 -10.88
N VAL A 153 -12.29 -16.80 -10.90
CA VAL A 153 -13.41 -16.57 -11.83
C VAL A 153 -14.05 -15.21 -11.59
N VAL A 154 -14.37 -14.86 -10.35
CA VAL A 154 -14.97 -13.56 -10.01
C VAL A 154 -14.02 -12.40 -10.34
N ALA A 155 -12.73 -12.50 -9.98
CA ALA A 155 -11.74 -11.48 -10.32
C ALA A 155 -11.61 -11.28 -11.84
N SER A 156 -11.63 -12.37 -12.60
CA SER A 156 -11.56 -12.32 -14.07
C SER A 156 -12.80 -11.65 -14.67
N ILE A 157 -13.99 -12.00 -14.18
CA ILE A 157 -15.26 -11.39 -14.63
C ILE A 157 -15.24 -9.88 -14.35
N LEU A 158 -14.84 -9.46 -13.14
CA LEU A 158 -14.79 -8.04 -12.78
C LEU A 158 -13.81 -7.27 -13.66
N ASN A 159 -12.61 -7.81 -13.93
CA ASN A 159 -11.64 -7.18 -14.84
C ASN A 159 -12.17 -7.07 -16.28
N VAL A 160 -12.91 -8.07 -16.76
CA VAL A 160 -13.52 -8.03 -18.11
C VAL A 160 -14.60 -6.95 -18.18
N ILE A 161 -15.43 -6.83 -17.14
CA ILE A 161 -16.46 -5.78 -17.07
C ILE A 161 -15.81 -4.39 -17.03
N ASP A 162 -14.75 -4.22 -16.23
CA ASP A 162 -13.98 -2.98 -16.10
C ASP A 162 -13.37 -2.56 -17.45
N LEU A 163 -12.71 -3.48 -18.16
CA LEU A 163 -12.20 -3.23 -19.52
C LEU A 163 -13.32 -2.90 -20.51
N GLY A 164 -14.49 -3.54 -20.38
CA GLY A 164 -15.67 -3.24 -21.17
C GLY A 164 -16.17 -1.81 -20.98
N SER A 165 -16.10 -1.28 -19.74
CA SER A 165 -16.46 0.09 -19.40
C SER A 165 -15.65 1.12 -20.21
N ILE A 166 -14.35 0.86 -20.42
CA ILE A 166 -13.44 1.73 -21.18
C ILE A 166 -13.94 1.95 -22.62
N ILE A 167 -14.50 0.90 -23.25
CA ILE A 167 -15.02 0.96 -24.61
C ILE A 167 -16.26 1.85 -24.66
N PHE A 168 -17.17 1.71 -23.68
CA PHE A 168 -18.35 2.57 -23.59
C PHE A 168 -17.97 4.04 -23.37
N PHE A 169 -16.97 4.29 -22.54
CA PHE A 169 -16.44 5.63 -22.30
C PHE A 169 -15.80 6.24 -23.56
N ALA A 170 -15.05 5.46 -24.34
CA ALA A 170 -14.47 5.92 -25.60
C ALA A 170 -15.55 6.29 -26.63
N ILE A 171 -16.68 5.57 -26.65
CA ILE A 171 -17.83 5.85 -27.53
C ILE A 171 -18.56 7.14 -27.11
N GLU A 172 -18.66 7.40 -25.80
CA GLU A 172 -19.26 8.62 -25.25
C GLU A 172 -18.51 9.88 -25.70
N PHE A 173 -17.19 9.92 -25.52
CA PHE A 173 -16.39 11.12 -25.81
C PHE A 173 -15.94 11.23 -27.27
N GLY A 174 -15.77 10.12 -28.00
CA GLY A 174 -15.32 10.13 -29.39
C GLY A 174 -16.42 10.44 -30.42
N SER A 175 -17.67 10.54 -29.97
CA SER A 175 -18.83 10.47 -30.86
C SER A 175 -19.96 11.43 -30.45
N SER A 176 -19.58 12.52 -29.79
CA SER A 176 -20.44 13.55 -29.17
C SER A 176 -21.37 14.32 -30.14
N SER A 177 -21.41 13.94 -31.42
CA SER A 177 -22.20 14.58 -32.48
C SER A 177 -23.51 13.85 -32.85
N LYS A 178 -23.89 12.75 -32.19
CA LYS A 178 -25.16 12.03 -32.47
C LYS A 178 -26.01 11.79 -31.22
N PRO A 179 -27.31 12.13 -31.22
CA PRO A 179 -28.20 12.01 -30.06
C PRO A 179 -28.43 10.55 -29.60
N GLU A 180 -28.26 9.57 -30.47
CA GLU A 180 -28.32 8.14 -30.12
C GLU A 180 -27.19 7.71 -29.17
N ASN A 181 -26.05 8.41 -29.21
CA ASN A 181 -24.89 8.11 -28.37
C ASN A 181 -25.08 8.54 -26.92
N ASN A 182 -25.92 9.57 -26.64
CA ASN A 182 -26.18 10.01 -25.25
C ASN A 182 -26.89 8.92 -24.42
N ARG A 183 -27.73 8.08 -25.04
CA ARG A 183 -28.36 6.93 -24.35
C ARG A 183 -27.36 5.81 -24.08
N LEU A 184 -26.35 5.66 -24.92
CA LEU A 184 -25.27 4.68 -24.75
C LEU A 184 -24.25 5.16 -23.70
N ALA A 185 -23.97 6.46 -23.67
CA ALA A 185 -23.14 7.15 -22.67
C ALA A 185 -23.71 6.99 -21.25
N GLN A 186 -25.00 7.31 -21.06
CA GLN A 186 -25.67 7.11 -19.78
C GLN A 186 -25.60 5.63 -19.35
N LYS A 187 -25.80 4.69 -20.27
CA LYS A 187 -25.64 3.26 -19.97
C LYS A 187 -24.20 2.90 -19.58
N GLY A 188 -23.19 3.53 -20.18
CA GLY A 188 -21.78 3.37 -19.84
C GLY A 188 -21.50 3.73 -18.39
N ILE A 189 -21.91 4.93 -17.95
CA ILE A 189 -21.77 5.40 -16.56
C ILE A 189 -22.48 4.47 -15.56
N TYR A 190 -23.68 3.96 -15.91
CA TYR A 190 -24.39 2.99 -15.08
C TYR A 190 -23.70 1.63 -14.99
N ILE A 191 -23.01 1.19 -16.05
CA ILE A 191 -22.26 -0.07 -16.05
C ILE A 191 -20.96 0.09 -15.24
N ASP A 192 -20.24 1.20 -15.45
CA ASP A 192 -19.00 1.53 -14.76
C ASP A 192 -19.19 1.58 -13.24
N SER A 193 -20.17 2.36 -12.79
CA SER A 193 -20.49 2.50 -11.37
C SER A 193 -20.89 1.15 -10.72
N ARG A 194 -21.62 0.30 -11.43
CA ARG A 194 -21.97 -1.05 -10.93
C ARG A 194 -20.77 -1.98 -10.89
N ALA A 195 -19.87 -1.90 -11.87
CA ALA A 195 -18.63 -2.66 -11.90
C ALA A 195 -17.73 -2.26 -10.73
N ALA A 196 -17.58 -0.96 -10.48
CA ALA A 196 -16.80 -0.42 -9.38
C ALA A 196 -17.35 -0.85 -8.00
N ILE A 197 -18.69 -0.89 -7.82
CA ILE A 197 -19.31 -1.46 -6.62
C ILE A 197 -18.94 -2.94 -6.48
N GLY A 198 -19.01 -3.71 -7.56
CA GLY A 198 -18.61 -5.12 -7.58
C GLY A 198 -17.15 -5.33 -7.17
N ILE A 199 -16.24 -4.49 -7.69
CA ILE A 199 -14.82 -4.50 -7.34
C ILE A 199 -14.63 -4.16 -5.86
N ALA A 200 -15.29 -3.13 -5.33
CA ALA A 200 -15.21 -2.76 -3.92
C ALA A 200 -15.67 -3.90 -3.00
N VAL A 201 -16.82 -4.51 -3.30
CA VAL A 201 -17.36 -5.65 -2.54
C VAL A 201 -16.42 -6.84 -2.60
N PHE A 202 -15.90 -7.16 -3.79
CA PHE A 202 -14.94 -8.25 -3.96
C PHE A 202 -13.68 -8.02 -3.13
N GLN A 203 -13.20 -6.78 -3.04
CA GLN A 203 -12.02 -6.44 -2.25
C GLN A 203 -12.26 -6.51 -0.74
N ILE A 204 -13.47 -6.17 -0.26
CA ILE A 204 -13.85 -6.39 1.14
C ILE A 204 -13.86 -7.88 1.45
N ILE A 205 -14.42 -8.71 0.55
CA ILE A 205 -14.47 -10.17 0.72
C ILE A 205 -13.04 -10.74 0.72
N LEU A 206 -12.20 -10.39 -0.25
CA LEU A 206 -10.81 -10.85 -0.34
C LEU A 206 -9.98 -10.44 0.88
N THR A 207 -10.11 -9.18 1.31
CA THR A 207 -9.42 -8.65 2.50
C THR A 207 -9.87 -9.39 3.76
N SER A 208 -11.18 -9.56 3.95
CA SER A 208 -11.75 -10.27 5.10
C SER A 208 -11.35 -11.73 5.12
N LEU A 209 -11.35 -12.39 3.97
CA LEU A 209 -10.90 -13.77 3.82
C LEU A 209 -9.42 -13.88 4.18
N THR A 210 -8.56 -13.02 3.63
CA THR A 210 -7.12 -13.02 3.90
C THR A 210 -6.84 -12.77 5.39
N GLY A 211 -7.49 -11.77 5.99
CA GLY A 211 -7.36 -11.46 7.42
C GLY A 211 -7.86 -12.61 8.31
N GLY A 212 -9.04 -13.16 8.01
CA GLY A 212 -9.61 -14.30 8.74
C GLY A 212 -8.74 -15.55 8.68
N CYS A 213 -8.11 -15.81 7.53
CA CYS A 213 -7.16 -16.91 7.34
C CYS A 213 -5.91 -16.76 8.22
N ILE A 214 -5.31 -15.58 8.21
CA ILE A 214 -4.12 -15.28 9.02
C ILE A 214 -4.46 -15.38 10.51
N TRP A 215 -5.63 -14.87 10.91
CA TRP A 215 -6.13 -15.00 12.28
C TRP A 215 -6.32 -16.47 12.69
N TRP A 216 -6.91 -17.30 11.81
CA TRP A 216 -7.13 -18.72 12.07
C TRP A 216 -5.82 -19.50 12.25
N ILE A 217 -4.83 -19.28 11.38
CA ILE A 217 -3.48 -19.87 11.53
C ILE A 217 -2.83 -19.41 12.84
N THR A 218 -2.89 -18.11 13.13
CA THR A 218 -2.32 -17.53 14.35
C THR A 218 -2.95 -18.15 15.59
N ARG A 219 -4.26 -18.44 15.55
CA ARG A 219 -4.99 -19.10 16.64
C ARG A 219 -4.54 -20.54 16.86
N GLN A 220 -4.32 -21.32 15.79
CA GLN A 220 -3.82 -22.70 15.93
C GLN A 220 -2.39 -22.72 16.48
N ALA A 221 -1.53 -21.83 15.97
CA ALA A 221 -0.14 -21.78 16.37
C ALA A 221 0.07 -21.09 17.75
N ARG A 222 -0.97 -20.45 18.31
CA ARG A 222 -0.98 -19.91 19.69
C ARG A 222 -0.73 -20.96 20.75
N GLN A 223 -1.01 -22.24 20.47
CA GLN A 223 -0.70 -23.34 21.39
C GLN A 223 0.81 -23.56 21.57
N PHE A 224 1.63 -23.08 20.62
CA PHE A 224 3.09 -23.27 20.62
C PHE A 224 3.87 -21.95 20.69
N MET A 225 3.21 -20.79 20.60
CA MET A 225 3.85 -19.47 20.56
C MET A 225 3.80 -18.72 21.90
N ARG A 226 4.91 -18.03 22.24
CA ARG A 226 4.99 -17.10 23.38
C ARG A 226 4.11 -15.86 23.15
N GLY A 227 3.51 -15.34 24.21
CA GLY A 227 2.45 -14.30 24.15
C GLY A 227 2.78 -13.03 23.35
N SER A 228 4.04 -12.58 23.33
CA SER A 228 4.46 -11.40 22.57
C SER A 228 4.43 -11.61 21.04
N THR A 229 4.69 -12.83 20.57
CA THR A 229 4.63 -13.18 19.15
C THR A 229 3.18 -13.22 18.66
N CYS A 230 2.26 -13.76 19.47
CA CYS A 230 0.83 -13.78 19.14
C CYS A 230 0.22 -12.37 18.98
N THR A 231 0.55 -11.44 19.88
CA THR A 231 0.06 -10.05 19.77
C THR A 231 0.55 -9.38 18.49
N ARG A 232 1.79 -9.65 18.06
CA ARG A 232 2.34 -9.11 16.81
C ARG A 232 1.62 -9.62 15.57
N TYR A 233 1.34 -10.93 15.47
CA TYR A 233 0.58 -11.48 14.35
C TYR A 233 -0.86 -10.96 14.31
N ASN A 234 -1.47 -10.71 15.48
CA ASN A 234 -2.78 -10.08 15.56
C ASN A 234 -2.74 -8.63 15.04
N ASN A 235 -1.69 -7.86 15.39
CA ASN A 235 -1.49 -6.51 14.85
C ASN A 235 -1.27 -6.53 13.34
N ILE A 236 -0.45 -7.45 12.80
CA ILE A 236 -0.27 -7.60 11.35
C ILE A 236 -1.62 -7.88 10.67
N THR A 237 -2.43 -8.77 11.25
CA THR A 237 -3.76 -9.10 10.69
C THR A 237 -4.69 -7.88 10.72
N ALA A 238 -4.69 -7.12 11.81
CA ALA A 238 -5.50 -5.90 11.94
C ALA A 238 -5.12 -4.86 10.88
N ILE A 239 -3.83 -4.62 10.66
CA ILE A 239 -3.38 -3.62 9.69
C ILE A 239 -3.66 -4.07 8.24
N ILE A 240 -3.57 -5.37 7.94
CA ILE A 240 -3.98 -5.91 6.62
C ILE A 240 -5.46 -5.63 6.37
N VAL A 241 -6.32 -5.87 7.37
CA VAL A 241 -7.76 -5.60 7.26
C VAL A 241 -8.03 -4.10 7.14
N GLU A 242 -7.36 -3.29 7.95
CA GLU A 242 -7.49 -1.83 7.94
C GLU A 242 -7.08 -1.23 6.58
N SER A 243 -5.94 -1.64 6.03
CA SER A 243 -5.46 -1.15 4.73
C SER A 243 -6.33 -1.58 3.54
N GLY A 244 -6.84 -2.81 3.54
CA GLY A 244 -7.78 -3.26 2.50
C GLY A 244 -9.15 -2.59 2.59
N LEU A 245 -9.63 -2.32 3.81
CA LEU A 245 -10.86 -1.55 4.03
C LEU A 245 -10.70 -0.07 3.63
N LEU A 246 -9.52 0.53 3.82
CA LEU A 246 -9.25 1.89 3.34
C LEU A 246 -9.35 1.97 1.81
N TYR A 247 -8.82 0.97 1.09
CA TYR A 247 -8.99 0.91 -0.37
C TYR A 247 -10.47 0.81 -0.77
N ALA A 248 -11.19 -0.18 -0.25
CA ALA A 248 -12.60 -0.37 -0.58
C ALA A 248 -13.47 0.84 -0.18
N GLY A 249 -13.16 1.47 0.95
CA GLY A 249 -13.80 2.70 1.42
C GLY A 249 -13.58 3.87 0.47
N SER A 250 -12.32 4.10 0.04
CA SER A 250 -12.00 5.18 -0.91
C SER A 250 -12.74 5.02 -2.24
N LEU A 251 -12.81 3.78 -2.77
CA LEU A 251 -13.53 3.47 -3.99
C LEU A 251 -15.04 3.70 -3.82
N LEU A 252 -15.62 3.29 -2.70
CA LEU A 252 -17.03 3.51 -2.40
C LEU A 252 -17.36 5.00 -2.27
N THR A 253 -16.50 5.78 -1.61
CA THR A 253 -16.66 7.24 -1.52
C THR A 253 -16.62 7.89 -2.90
N SER A 254 -15.68 7.47 -3.77
CA SER A 254 -15.62 7.95 -5.15
C SER A 254 -16.90 7.66 -5.93
N ILE A 255 -17.50 6.48 -5.74
CA ILE A 255 -18.75 6.09 -6.41
C ILE A 255 -19.94 6.88 -5.86
N MET A 256 -20.04 7.08 -4.55
CA MET A 256 -21.13 7.84 -3.93
C MET A 256 -21.16 9.28 -4.45
N ILE A 257 -19.98 9.87 -4.63
CA ILE A 257 -19.81 11.18 -5.25
C ILE A 257 -20.31 11.19 -6.70
N GLN A 258 -19.94 10.18 -7.49
CA GLN A 258 -20.36 10.07 -8.89
C GLN A 258 -21.86 9.81 -9.06
N LEU A 259 -22.50 9.08 -8.13
CA LEU A 259 -23.86 8.58 -8.29
C LEU A 259 -24.96 9.43 -7.63
N GLY A 260 -24.68 10.25 -6.62
CA GLY A 260 -25.79 10.62 -5.74
C GLY A 260 -25.69 11.81 -4.80
N VAL A 261 -24.66 12.66 -4.84
CA VAL A 261 -24.65 13.82 -3.93
C VAL A 261 -24.91 15.11 -4.71
N ASN A 262 -26.19 15.50 -4.78
CA ASN A 262 -26.65 16.87 -5.06
C ASN A 262 -26.27 17.82 -3.90
N THR A 263 -25.03 17.79 -3.41
CA THR A 263 -24.53 18.88 -2.61
C THR A 263 -24.01 19.90 -3.59
N ASN A 264 -24.59 21.09 -3.58
CA ASN A 264 -23.98 22.28 -4.16
C ASN A 264 -22.62 22.62 -3.52
N ASP A 265 -22.14 21.79 -2.59
CA ASP A 265 -20.82 21.84 -2.00
C ASP A 265 -19.79 21.23 -2.95
N VAL A 266 -18.91 22.11 -3.40
CA VAL A 266 -17.72 21.81 -4.17
C VAL A 266 -16.86 20.81 -3.40
N LEU A 267 -16.64 19.63 -3.98
CA LEU A 267 -15.72 18.67 -3.39
C LEU A 267 -14.29 19.22 -3.46
N PRO A 268 -13.53 19.11 -2.35
CA PRO A 268 -12.23 19.72 -2.29
C PRO A 268 -11.22 19.05 -3.23
N PHE A 269 -11.34 17.76 -3.57
CA PHE A 269 -10.42 17.04 -4.47
C PHE A 269 -11.04 15.75 -5.07
N ASP A 270 -10.37 15.17 -6.08
CA ASP A 270 -10.79 13.93 -6.75
C ASP A 270 -10.40 12.65 -5.98
N PHE A 271 -11.41 11.89 -5.55
CA PHE A 271 -11.25 10.63 -4.80
C PHE A 271 -10.85 9.43 -5.67
N SER A 272 -11.01 9.49 -6.99
CA SER A 272 -10.62 8.40 -7.90
C SER A 272 -9.11 8.18 -7.88
N THR A 273 -8.35 9.28 -7.82
CA THR A 273 -6.89 9.31 -7.73
C THR A 273 -6.37 8.67 -6.44
N VAL A 274 -7.05 8.97 -5.32
CA VAL A 274 -6.75 8.38 -4.02
C VAL A 274 -6.98 6.87 -4.06
N SER A 275 -8.12 6.45 -4.60
CA SER A 275 -8.51 5.04 -4.66
C SER A 275 -7.51 4.20 -5.44
N LEU A 276 -7.03 4.71 -6.58
CA LEU A 276 -6.07 4.01 -7.43
C LEU A 276 -4.70 3.84 -6.75
N LEU A 277 -4.18 4.89 -6.11
CA LEU A 277 -2.93 4.77 -5.35
C LEU A 277 -3.07 3.81 -4.15
N MET A 278 -4.25 3.80 -3.51
CA MET A 278 -4.55 2.87 -2.42
C MET A 278 -4.58 1.40 -2.86
N SER A 279 -5.01 1.12 -4.09
CA SER A 279 -4.99 -0.24 -4.68
C SER A 279 -3.58 -0.83 -4.73
N GLY A 280 -2.57 -0.03 -5.11
CA GLY A 280 -1.16 -0.47 -5.12
C GLY A 280 -0.51 -0.48 -3.72
N LEU A 281 -0.92 0.44 -2.84
CA LEU A 281 -0.41 0.55 -1.48
C LEU A 281 -0.76 -0.65 -0.61
N ALA A 282 -2.00 -1.14 -0.66
CA ALA A 282 -2.47 -2.25 0.16
C ALA A 282 -1.57 -3.49 0.06
N PRO A 283 -1.34 -4.12 -1.11
CA PRO A 283 -0.46 -5.28 -1.22
C PRO A 283 1.00 -4.99 -0.83
N THR A 284 1.50 -3.77 -1.10
CA THR A 284 2.86 -3.35 -0.73
C THR A 284 3.03 -3.26 0.79
N MET A 285 2.04 -2.69 1.48
CA MET A 285 2.02 -2.56 2.94
C MET A 285 1.96 -3.93 3.61
N VAL A 286 1.15 -4.84 3.08
CA VAL A 286 1.02 -6.23 3.53
C VAL A 286 2.33 -7.01 3.32
N ILE A 287 3.16 -6.64 2.33
CA ILE A 287 4.52 -7.20 2.15
C ILE A 287 5.51 -6.59 3.15
N ALA A 288 5.52 -5.26 3.29
CA ALA A 288 6.42 -4.55 4.20
C ALA A 288 6.28 -5.03 5.65
N GLN A 289 5.08 -5.40 6.08
CA GLN A 289 4.82 -5.90 7.44
C GLN A 289 5.35 -7.31 7.70
N VAL A 290 5.16 -8.24 6.75
CA VAL A 290 5.72 -9.60 6.86
C VAL A 290 7.25 -9.54 6.87
N ALA A 291 7.80 -8.63 6.08
CA ALA A 291 9.21 -8.29 6.04
C ALA A 291 9.72 -7.77 7.40
N TYR A 292 9.04 -6.78 7.99
CA TYR A 292 9.40 -6.20 9.29
C TYR A 292 9.29 -7.23 10.43
N GLY A 293 8.24 -8.06 10.43
CA GLY A 293 8.06 -9.13 11.41
C GLY A 293 9.21 -10.15 11.44
N LYS A 294 9.69 -10.57 10.26
CA LYS A 294 10.82 -11.51 10.14
C LYS A 294 12.16 -10.89 10.53
N SER A 295 12.39 -9.61 10.20
CA SER A 295 13.60 -8.88 10.62
C SER A 295 13.71 -8.86 12.15
N VAL A 296 12.62 -8.47 12.83
CA VAL A 296 12.58 -8.42 14.30
C VAL A 296 12.72 -9.81 14.91
N GLU A 297 12.16 -10.86 14.31
CA GLU A 297 12.33 -12.24 14.78
C GLU A 297 13.79 -12.71 14.69
N SER A 298 14.48 -12.43 13.58
CA SER A 298 15.89 -12.76 13.43
C SER A 298 16.79 -12.04 14.45
N ILE A 299 16.49 -10.76 14.74
CA ILE A 299 17.18 -9.97 15.75
C ILE A 299 16.92 -10.56 17.14
N GLN A 300 15.67 -10.90 17.45
CA GLN A 300 15.32 -11.48 18.76
C GLN A 300 15.94 -12.86 18.96
N GLN A 301 15.99 -13.71 17.93
CA GLN A 301 16.66 -15.01 17.96
C GLN A 301 18.17 -14.86 18.15
N THR A 302 18.79 -13.86 17.53
CA THR A 302 20.22 -13.56 17.70
C THR A 302 20.48 -13.09 19.14
N ILE A 303 19.66 -12.19 19.67
CA ILE A 303 19.76 -11.70 21.06
C ILE A 303 19.56 -12.84 22.07
N SER A 304 18.61 -13.76 21.84
CA SER A 304 18.39 -14.90 22.74
C SER A 304 19.53 -15.93 22.66
N MET A 305 20.12 -16.15 21.49
CA MET A 305 21.33 -16.98 21.35
C MET A 305 22.52 -16.36 22.08
N PHE A 306 22.74 -15.05 21.96
CA PHE A 306 23.77 -14.34 22.73
C PHE A 306 23.51 -14.40 24.24
N GLY A 307 22.26 -14.19 24.68
CA GLY A 307 21.88 -14.31 26.09
C GLY A 307 22.10 -15.72 26.65
N ALA A 308 21.79 -16.76 25.86
CA ALA A 308 22.04 -18.14 26.23
C ALA A 308 23.54 -18.47 26.30
N ALA A 309 24.35 -17.95 25.37
CA ALA A 309 25.80 -18.11 25.39
C ALA A 309 26.44 -17.42 26.62
N ILE A 310 25.98 -16.22 26.98
CA ILE A 310 26.43 -15.49 28.18
C ILE A 310 26.02 -16.23 29.47
N ALA A 311 24.80 -16.78 29.52
CA ALA A 311 24.34 -17.58 30.65
C ALA A 311 25.16 -18.87 30.83
N GLN A 312 25.53 -19.53 29.72
CA GLN A 312 26.39 -20.71 29.74
C GLN A 312 27.82 -20.37 30.19
N ALA A 313 28.39 -19.26 29.73
CA ALA A 313 29.71 -18.79 30.16
C ALA A 313 29.74 -18.42 31.67
N SER A 314 28.65 -17.84 32.18
CA SER A 314 28.44 -17.55 33.60
C SER A 314 28.39 -18.83 34.46
N GLN A 315 27.66 -19.85 34.02
CA GLN A 315 27.54 -21.13 34.72
C GLN A 315 28.88 -21.90 34.78
N GLN A 316 29.70 -21.79 33.74
CA GLN A 316 31.02 -22.43 33.66
C GLN A 316 32.06 -21.75 34.58
N ASN A 317 31.93 -20.44 34.81
CA ASN A 317 32.76 -19.70 35.76
C ASN A 317 32.33 -19.93 37.22
N GLY A 318 31.02 -20.05 37.49
CA GLY A 318 30.50 -20.37 38.84
C GLY A 318 30.87 -21.78 39.32
N THR A 319 30.94 -22.76 38.41
CA THR A 319 31.40 -24.12 38.75
C THR A 319 32.90 -24.21 39.00
N ARG A 320 33.73 -23.42 38.29
CA ARG A 320 35.18 -23.40 38.53
C ARG A 320 35.55 -22.83 39.90
N GLN A 321 34.86 -21.81 40.40
CA GLN A 321 35.11 -21.32 41.76
C GLN A 321 34.66 -22.33 42.83
N GLY A 322 33.51 -22.98 42.66
CA GLY A 322 33.05 -24.04 43.58
C GLY A 322 33.99 -25.25 43.64
N THR A 323 34.59 -25.66 42.52
CA THR A 323 35.54 -26.79 42.49
C THR A 323 36.90 -26.45 43.09
N ILE A 324 37.38 -25.21 42.99
CA ILE A 324 38.65 -24.80 43.61
C ILE A 324 38.53 -24.75 45.13
N TYR A 325 37.41 -24.25 45.68
CA TYR A 325 37.19 -24.27 47.14
C TYR A 325 36.94 -25.69 47.69
N PHE A 326 36.33 -26.59 46.90
CA PHE A 326 36.09 -27.97 47.34
C PHE A 326 37.32 -28.89 47.23
N GLN A 327 38.28 -28.57 46.35
CA GLN A 327 39.56 -29.30 46.21
C GLN A 327 40.62 -28.86 47.24
N LEU A 328 40.47 -27.69 47.88
CA LEU A 328 41.41 -27.19 48.88
C LEU A 328 41.18 -27.73 50.31
N GLN A 329 40.11 -28.50 50.55
CA GLN A 329 39.73 -28.95 51.90
C GLN A 329 39.90 -30.45 52.17
N THR A 330 40.54 -31.21 51.27
CA THR A 330 40.70 -32.68 51.38
C THR A 330 42.13 -33.21 51.18
N GLN A 331 43.14 -32.55 51.75
CA GLN A 331 44.45 -33.20 51.97
C GLN A 331 45.01 -32.88 53.37
N PRO A 332 45.16 -33.88 54.26
CA PRO A 332 45.99 -33.73 55.44
C PRO A 332 47.44 -34.09 55.11
N GLY A 333 48.36 -33.17 55.43
CA GLY A 333 49.77 -33.49 55.65
C GLY A 333 50.68 -33.44 54.42
N ILE A 334 51.11 -32.24 54.03
CA ILE A 334 52.44 -32.04 53.43
C ILE A 334 53.05 -30.77 54.03
N THR A 335 54.04 -30.96 54.88
CA THR A 335 54.99 -29.96 55.35
C THR A 335 55.95 -29.61 54.23
N ILE A 336 56.06 -28.33 53.87
CA ILE A 336 57.30 -27.80 53.25
C ILE A 336 57.64 -26.48 53.95
N ASN A 337 58.70 -26.54 54.75
CA ASN A 337 59.48 -25.40 55.22
C ASN A 337 60.10 -24.67 54.02
N GLY A 338 60.05 -23.35 54.03
CA GLY A 338 60.81 -22.52 53.09
C GLY A 338 60.23 -21.12 52.97
N ILE A 339 60.37 -20.32 54.02
CA ILE A 339 60.16 -18.87 53.99
C ILE A 339 61.30 -18.27 53.15
N GLN A 340 60.96 -17.46 52.14
CA GLN A 340 61.71 -16.22 51.92
C GLN A 340 60.77 -15.11 51.44
N GLU A 341 60.51 -14.24 52.40
CA GLU A 341 59.89 -12.93 52.35
C GLU A 341 60.85 -11.94 51.67
N VAL A 342 60.40 -11.22 50.64
CA VAL A 342 60.93 -9.90 50.23
C VAL A 342 59.76 -9.06 49.73
N GLU A 343 59.18 -8.31 50.67
CA GLU A 343 59.02 -6.85 50.66
C GLU A 343 58.64 -6.14 49.34
N GLU A 344 57.41 -5.61 49.34
CA GLU A 344 56.99 -4.26 48.93
C GLU A 344 57.90 -3.42 48.00
N THR A 345 57.36 -3.01 46.84
CA THR A 345 57.43 -1.59 46.44
C THR A 345 56.29 -1.16 45.51
N SER A 346 55.46 -0.27 46.07
CA SER A 346 54.61 0.75 45.45
C SER A 346 55.12 1.34 44.12
N ALA A 347 54.21 1.50 43.15
CA ALA A 347 54.19 2.69 42.27
C ALA A 347 52.81 2.85 41.57
N ILE A 348 51.99 3.72 42.15
CA ILE A 348 50.89 4.42 41.48
C ILE A 348 51.50 5.55 40.63
N PRO A 349 50.92 5.88 39.47
CA PRO A 349 50.80 7.30 39.14
C PRO A 349 49.35 7.65 38.78
N THR A 350 48.80 8.55 39.58
CA THR A 350 47.67 9.42 39.25
C THR A 350 48.16 10.63 38.45
N VAL A 351 47.19 11.32 37.80
CA VAL A 351 47.22 12.73 37.35
C VAL A 351 47.72 12.91 35.89
N ASP A 352 47.05 13.57 34.94
CA ASP A 352 46.01 14.61 35.03
C ASP A 352 45.11 14.73 33.79
N LYS A 353 43.98 15.43 34.01
CA LYS A 353 43.12 16.04 32.99
C LYS A 353 43.76 17.32 32.44
N VAL A 354 43.64 17.55 31.13
CA VAL A 354 43.32 18.86 30.53
C VAL A 354 42.34 18.62 29.39
#